data_AF-A0A2U2J440-F1
#
_entry.id   AF-A0A2U2J440-F1
#
_cell.length_a   1.000
_cell.length_b   1.000
_cell.length_c   1.000
_cell.angle_alpha   90.00
_cell.angle_beta   90.00
_cell.angle_gamma   90.00
#
_symmetry.space_group_name_H-M   'P 1'
#
loop_
_entity.id
_entity.type
_entity.pdbx_description
1 polymer ?
#
loop_
_entity_poly.entity_id
_entity_poly.type
_entity_poly.pdbx_seq_one_letter_code
_entity_poly.pdbx_strand_id
1 'polypeptide(L)'
;MFEKSHDIRVLNGLIETTVDSIDGYRRAAEEATNSRFAAAFRGRVTEREQIVGKLRDEVRRLGGDPQDDGSILAAAHRAFLTLRDKVTGSDDASVIAEVDHGETYLNEKWETALRDDQLSPETRSVITQCYSSIRAGHDEWRAAHAGVTSAG
;
A
#
# COMPACT_ATOMS: atom_id res chain seq x y z
N MET A 1 -26.54 7.14 -12.15
CA MET A 1 -25.88 5.86 -12.52
C MET A 1 -24.38 6.06 -12.79
N PHE A 2 -23.97 7.16 -13.45
CA PHE A 2 -22.56 7.48 -13.73
C PHE A 2 -21.66 7.70 -12.49
N GLU A 3 -22.17 8.32 -11.42
CA GLU A 3 -21.40 8.58 -10.18
C GLU A 3 -20.94 7.27 -9.51
N LYS A 4 -21.84 6.28 -9.38
CA LYS A 4 -21.48 4.96 -8.82
C LYS A 4 -20.39 4.27 -9.63
N SER A 5 -20.45 4.38 -10.96
CA SER A 5 -19.41 3.80 -11.82
C SER A 5 -18.05 4.48 -11.64
N HIS A 6 -18.01 5.76 -11.27
CA HIS A 6 -16.78 6.46 -10.95
C HIS A 6 -16.21 6.04 -9.60
N ASP A 7 -17.04 6.07 -8.55
CA ASP A 7 -16.68 5.62 -7.21
C ASP A 7 -16.12 4.19 -7.22
N ILE A 8 -16.79 3.27 -7.92
CA ILE A 8 -16.34 1.87 -8.04
C ILE A 8 -14.96 1.79 -8.67
N ARG A 9 -14.66 2.57 -9.72
CA ARG A 9 -13.32 2.59 -10.35
C ARG A 9 -12.26 3.11 -9.40
N VAL A 10 -12.54 4.20 -8.68
CA VAL A 10 -11.60 4.77 -7.71
C VAL A 10 -11.31 3.78 -6.59
N LEU A 11 -12.35 3.20 -5.99
CA LEU A 11 -12.23 2.19 -4.94
C LEU A 11 -11.42 0.97 -5.42
N ASN A 12 -11.68 0.49 -6.63
CA ASN A 12 -10.96 -0.65 -7.19
C ASN A 12 -9.47 -0.35 -7.42
N GLY A 13 -9.10 0.85 -7.85
CA GLY A 13 -7.69 1.26 -7.94
C GLY A 13 -7.00 1.39 -6.57
N LEU A 14 -7.74 1.82 -5.54
CA LEU A 14 -7.23 1.82 -4.16
C LEU A 14 -7.08 0.40 -3.61
N ILE A 15 -8.00 -0.52 -3.91
CA ILE A 15 -7.89 -1.93 -3.53
C ILE A 15 -6.62 -2.53 -4.16
N GLU A 16 -6.45 -2.39 -5.46
CA GLU A 16 -5.31 -2.91 -6.23
C GLU A 16 -3.98 -2.48 -5.60
N THR A 17 -3.78 -1.17 -5.41
CA THR A 17 -2.54 -0.62 -4.83
C THR A 17 -2.34 -0.96 -3.35
N THR A 18 -3.43 -1.19 -2.60
CA THR A 18 -3.34 -1.64 -1.20
C THR A 18 -2.98 -3.12 -1.10
N VAL A 19 -3.41 -3.95 -2.06
CA VAL A 19 -2.96 -5.34 -2.19
C VAL A 19 -1.48 -5.40 -2.56
N ASP A 20 -1.01 -4.55 -3.47
CA ASP A 20 0.43 -4.44 -3.77
C ASP A 20 1.26 -4.11 -2.52
N SER A 21 0.76 -3.21 -1.64
CA SER A 21 1.38 -2.89 -0.34
C SER A 21 1.41 -4.10 0.61
N ILE A 22 0.35 -4.93 0.64
CA ILE A 22 0.34 -6.18 1.41
C ILE A 22 1.47 -7.11 0.98
N ASP A 23 1.62 -7.32 -0.33
CA ASP A 23 2.64 -8.22 -0.86
C ASP A 23 4.05 -7.68 -0.66
N GLY A 24 4.23 -6.35 -0.79
CA GLY A 24 5.47 -5.66 -0.43
C GLY A 24 5.85 -5.87 1.04
N TYR A 25 4.91 -5.69 1.97
CA TYR A 25 5.17 -5.93 3.40
C TYR A 25 5.44 -7.38 3.74
N ARG A 26 4.76 -8.33 3.09
CA ARG A 26 5.03 -9.77 3.29
C ARG A 26 6.47 -10.10 2.90
N ARG A 27 6.93 -9.63 1.74
CA ARG A 27 8.32 -9.79 1.31
C ARG A 27 9.29 -9.11 2.28
N ALA A 28 9.03 -7.85 2.65
CA ALA A 28 9.88 -7.12 3.58
C ALA A 28 10.03 -7.85 4.93
N ALA A 29 8.95 -8.50 5.41
CA ALA A 29 8.98 -9.30 6.64
C ALA A 29 9.80 -10.60 6.53
N GLU A 30 9.95 -11.15 5.33
CA GLU A 30 10.80 -12.32 5.04
C GLU A 30 12.27 -11.94 4.89
N GLU A 31 12.56 -10.77 4.32
CA GLU A 31 13.91 -10.29 4.04
C GLU A 31 14.54 -9.51 5.21
N ALA A 32 13.73 -8.98 6.13
CA ALA A 32 14.21 -8.26 7.30
C ALA A 32 15.05 -9.14 8.24
N THR A 33 16.24 -8.67 8.59
CA THR A 33 17.13 -9.33 9.54
C THR A 33 16.82 -8.93 10.98
N ASN A 34 16.34 -7.70 11.22
CA ASN A 34 15.86 -7.26 12.51
C ASN A 34 14.41 -7.71 12.77
N SER A 35 14.26 -8.58 13.77
CA SER A 35 12.97 -9.12 14.22
C SER A 35 11.90 -8.07 14.53
N ARG A 36 12.28 -6.85 14.96
CA ARG A 36 11.35 -5.75 15.21
C ARG A 36 10.75 -5.20 13.91
N PHE A 37 11.56 -5.02 12.86
CA PHE A 37 11.05 -4.58 11.56
C PHE A 37 10.19 -5.65 10.92
N ALA A 38 10.60 -6.92 10.98
CA ALA A 38 9.78 -8.04 10.51
C ALA A 38 8.40 -8.08 11.21
N ALA A 39 8.35 -7.83 12.53
CA ALA A 39 7.09 -7.75 13.26
C ALA A 39 6.24 -6.53 12.85
N ALA A 40 6.85 -5.36 12.66
CA ALA A 40 6.16 -4.16 12.21
C ALA A 40 5.54 -4.34 10.81
N PHE A 41 6.28 -4.91 9.86
CA PHE A 41 5.77 -5.22 8.51
C PHE A 41 4.57 -6.17 8.55
N ARG A 42 4.61 -7.22 9.38
CA ARG A 42 3.45 -8.13 9.57
C ARG A 42 2.24 -7.41 10.17
N GLY A 43 2.46 -6.47 11.09
CA GLY A 43 1.39 -5.62 11.62
C GLY A 43 0.72 -4.81 10.50
N ARG A 44 1.52 -4.24 9.60
CA ARG A 44 1.01 -3.50 8.44
C ARG A 44 0.24 -4.38 7.45
N VAL A 45 0.66 -5.63 7.22
CA VAL A 45 -0.13 -6.60 6.44
C VAL A 45 -1.55 -6.73 6.99
N THR A 46 -1.69 -6.97 8.29
CA THR A 46 -3.01 -7.12 8.93
C THR A 46 -3.86 -5.85 8.81
N GLU A 47 -3.28 -4.67 9.00
CA GLU A 47 -3.99 -3.39 8.82
C GLU A 47 -4.50 -3.22 7.38
N ARG A 48 -3.64 -3.51 6.39
CA ARG A 48 -3.96 -3.36 4.96
C ARG A 48 -5.03 -4.35 4.52
N GLU A 49 -5.02 -5.60 5.02
CA GLU A 49 -6.08 -6.58 4.77
C GLU A 49 -7.45 -6.11 5.26
N GLN A 50 -7.50 -5.46 6.43
CA GLN A 50 -8.73 -4.85 6.95
C GLN A 50 -9.22 -3.69 6.08
N ILE A 51 -8.31 -2.85 5.59
CA ILE A 51 -8.62 -1.76 4.66
C ILE A 51 -9.21 -2.32 3.36
N VAL A 52 -8.56 -3.31 2.76
CA VAL A 52 -9.04 -3.97 1.54
C VAL A 52 -10.45 -4.53 1.76
N GLY A 53 -10.70 -5.19 2.89
CA GLY A 53 -12.05 -5.67 3.25
C GLY A 53 -13.11 -4.55 3.22
N LYS A 54 -12.83 -3.42 3.87
CA LYS A 54 -13.74 -2.26 3.90
C LYS A 54 -14.00 -1.68 2.52
N LEU A 55 -12.96 -1.52 1.69
CA LEU A 55 -13.12 -0.98 0.34
C LEU A 55 -13.92 -1.93 -0.55
N ARG A 56 -13.68 -3.25 -0.43
CA ARG A 56 -14.44 -4.27 -1.19
C ARG A 56 -15.91 -4.30 -0.82
N ASP A 57 -16.22 -4.17 0.47
CA ASP A 57 -17.60 -4.08 0.94
C ASP A 57 -18.30 -2.84 0.40
N GLU A 58 -17.58 -1.71 0.31
CA GLU A 58 -18.12 -0.49 -0.29
C GLU A 58 -18.38 -0.64 -1.79
N VAL A 59 -17.48 -1.29 -2.54
CA VAL A 59 -17.70 -1.61 -3.97
C VAL A 59 -18.97 -2.46 -4.14
N ARG A 60 -19.16 -3.50 -3.32
CA ARG A 60 -20.36 -4.34 -3.34
C ARG A 60 -21.62 -3.55 -3.01
N ARG A 61 -21.56 -2.65 -2.01
CA ARG A 61 -22.67 -1.76 -1.63
C ARG A 61 -23.11 -0.86 -2.79
N LEU A 62 -22.16 -0.41 -3.60
CA LEU A 62 -22.41 0.40 -4.79
C LEU A 62 -22.95 -0.43 -5.99
N GLY A 63 -22.96 -1.76 -5.87
CA GLY A 63 -23.40 -2.70 -6.91
C GLY A 63 -22.30 -3.06 -7.91
N GLY A 64 -21.03 -2.84 -7.56
CA GLY A 64 -19.87 -3.21 -8.36
C GLY A 64 -19.26 -4.55 -7.94
N ASP A 65 -18.29 -4.98 -8.75
CA ASP A 65 -17.45 -6.14 -8.46
C ASP A 65 -16.08 -5.67 -7.92
N PRO A 66 -15.71 -6.03 -6.68
CA PRO A 66 -14.42 -5.65 -6.11
C PRO A 66 -13.24 -6.29 -6.83
N GLN A 67 -12.12 -5.58 -6.93
CA GLN A 67 -10.86 -6.20 -7.35
C GLN A 67 -10.39 -7.24 -6.32
N ASP A 68 -10.04 -8.43 -6.81
CA ASP A 68 -9.50 -9.52 -5.98
C ASP A 68 -7.97 -9.50 -5.91
N ASP A 69 -7.34 -8.99 -6.96
CA ASP A 69 -5.89 -9.01 -7.14
C ASP A 69 -5.27 -7.62 -7.00
N GLY A 70 -3.98 -7.61 -6.68
CA GLY A 70 -3.12 -6.43 -6.87
C GLY A 70 -2.92 -6.15 -8.35
N SER A 71 -2.13 -5.13 -8.65
CA SER A 71 -1.87 -4.80 -10.05
C SER A 71 -1.15 -5.95 -10.74
N ILE A 72 -1.42 -6.20 -12.03
CA ILE A 72 -0.58 -7.07 -12.87
C ILE A 72 0.76 -6.33 -13.14
N LEU A 73 1.46 -5.94 -12.08
CA LEU A 73 2.82 -5.39 -12.07
C LEU A 73 3.86 -6.51 -12.03
N ALA A 74 3.59 -7.61 -12.73
CA ALA A 74 4.58 -8.65 -13.02
C ALA A 74 5.85 -8.09 -13.73
N ALA A 75 5.82 -6.84 -14.21
CA ALA A 75 6.99 -6.11 -14.73
C ALA A 75 7.83 -5.45 -13.63
N ALA A 76 7.22 -4.85 -12.60
CA ALA A 76 7.95 -4.31 -11.46
C ALA A 76 8.56 -5.44 -10.62
N HIS A 77 7.83 -6.55 -10.47
CA HIS A 77 8.34 -7.75 -9.80
C HIS A 77 9.58 -8.34 -10.50
N ARG A 78 9.65 -8.30 -11.84
CA ARG A 78 10.82 -8.77 -12.61
C ARG A 78 12.00 -7.79 -12.58
N ALA A 79 11.72 -6.49 -12.61
CA ALA A 79 12.75 -5.46 -12.46
C ALA A 79 13.43 -5.55 -11.08
N PHE A 80 12.63 -5.80 -10.03
CA PHE A 80 13.10 -5.99 -8.66
C PHE A 80 13.98 -7.24 -8.47
N LEU A 81 13.54 -8.40 -9.00
CA LEU A 81 14.34 -9.64 -8.95
C LEU A 81 15.71 -9.49 -9.65
N THR A 82 15.79 -8.68 -10.71
CA THR A 82 17.05 -8.40 -11.43
C THR A 82 18.01 -7.50 -10.62
N LEU A 83 17.48 -6.67 -9.71
CA LEU A 83 18.27 -5.84 -8.79
C LEU A 83 18.85 -6.66 -7.64
N ARG A 84 18.10 -7.64 -7.12
CA ARG A 84 18.53 -8.54 -6.04
C ARG A 84 19.74 -9.40 -6.44
N ASP A 85 19.84 -9.82 -7.70
CA ASP A 85 20.99 -10.60 -8.18
C ASP A 85 22.28 -9.78 -8.30
N LYS A 86 22.23 -8.44 -8.16
CA LYS A 86 23.39 -7.54 -8.25
C LYS A 86 23.83 -6.92 -6.92
N VAL A 87 23.03 -6.97 -5.86
CA VAL A 87 23.37 -6.40 -4.55
C VAL A 87 23.48 -7.51 -3.53
N THR A 88 24.71 -7.95 -3.30
CA THR A 88 25.06 -8.92 -2.26
C THR A 88 24.87 -8.28 -0.87
N GLY A 89 23.84 -8.70 -0.13
CA GLY A 89 23.66 -8.44 1.31
C GLY A 89 22.28 -7.85 1.65
N SER A 90 21.41 -8.64 2.29
CA SER A 90 20.18 -8.15 2.91
C SER A 90 20.53 -7.24 4.09
N ASP A 91 20.66 -5.94 3.83
CA ASP A 91 20.75 -4.91 4.85
C ASP A 91 19.35 -4.33 5.09
N ASP A 92 18.92 -4.25 6.35
CA ASP A 92 17.62 -3.70 6.73
C ASP A 92 17.39 -2.30 6.14
N ALA A 93 18.48 -1.53 5.94
CA ALA A 93 18.41 -0.23 5.28
C ALA A 93 17.84 -0.31 3.86
N SER A 94 18.21 -1.33 3.09
CA SER A 94 17.72 -1.53 1.71
C SER A 94 16.24 -1.93 1.69
N VAL A 95 15.84 -2.81 2.62
CA VAL A 95 14.45 -3.24 2.78
C VAL A 95 13.57 -2.05 3.19
N ILE A 96 14.03 -1.24 4.14
CA ILE A 96 13.31 -0.04 4.60
C ILE A 96 13.17 0.98 3.47
N ALA A 97 14.21 1.20 2.67
CA ALA A 97 14.15 2.12 1.54
C ALA A 97 13.09 1.70 0.51
N GLU A 98 13.01 0.40 0.18
CA GLU A 98 11.99 -0.11 -0.73
C GLU A 98 10.58 0.08 -0.17
N VAL A 99 10.38 -0.22 1.11
CA VAL A 99 9.09 -0.03 1.79
C VAL A 99 8.69 1.45 1.80
N ASP A 100 9.61 2.37 2.11
CA ASP A 100 9.35 3.81 2.07
C ASP A 100 8.93 4.29 0.67
N HIS A 101 9.59 3.79 -0.38
CA HIS A 101 9.21 4.09 -1.76
C HIS A 101 7.80 3.57 -2.10
N GLY A 102 7.49 2.33 -1.73
CA GLY A 102 6.16 1.75 -1.93
C GLY A 102 5.06 2.51 -1.18
N GLU A 103 5.32 2.88 0.07
CA GLU A 103 4.36 3.61 0.91
C GLU A 103 4.18 5.07 0.47
N THR A 104 5.23 5.71 -0.09
CA THR A 104 5.11 7.02 -0.73
C THR A 104 4.16 6.94 -1.92
N TYR A 105 4.36 5.96 -2.80
CA TYR A 105 3.48 5.74 -3.95
C TYR A 105 2.02 5.47 -3.53
N LEU A 106 1.83 4.60 -2.53
CA LEU A 106 0.50 4.31 -1.98
C LEU A 106 -0.14 5.58 -1.41
N ASN A 107 0.58 6.34 -0.59
CA ASN A 107 0.05 7.57 0.00
C ASN A 107 -0.39 8.58 -1.06
N GLU A 108 0.41 8.80 -2.10
CA GLU A 108 0.07 9.69 -3.21
C GLU A 108 -1.21 9.26 -3.96
N LYS A 109 -1.42 7.95 -4.16
CA LYS A 109 -2.65 7.41 -4.76
C LYS A 109 -3.88 7.71 -3.91
N TRP A 110 -3.78 7.51 -2.60
CA TRP A 110 -4.85 7.80 -1.67
C TRP A 110 -5.15 9.31 -1.56
N GLU A 111 -4.12 10.15 -1.54
CA GLU A 111 -4.29 11.62 -1.59
C GLU A 111 -4.91 12.09 -2.90
N THR A 112 -4.60 11.44 -4.01
CA THR A 112 -5.22 11.73 -5.31
C THR A 112 -6.70 11.39 -5.29
N ALA A 113 -7.06 10.20 -4.79
CA ALA A 113 -8.47 9.81 -4.64
C ALA A 113 -9.23 10.78 -3.71
N LEU A 114 -8.63 11.21 -2.60
CA LEU A 114 -9.25 12.20 -1.70
C LEU A 114 -9.36 13.61 -2.29
N ARG A 115 -8.66 13.93 -3.38
CA ARG A 115 -8.80 15.21 -4.10
C ARG A 115 -9.83 15.16 -5.24
N ASP A 116 -10.32 13.98 -5.59
CA ASP A 116 -11.30 13.78 -6.65
C ASP A 116 -12.67 14.34 -6.23
N ASP A 117 -13.12 15.43 -6.85
CA ASP A 117 -14.37 16.12 -6.54
C ASP A 117 -15.63 15.39 -7.03
N GLN A 118 -15.47 14.33 -7.84
CA GLN A 118 -16.56 13.54 -8.38
C GLN A 118 -16.97 12.39 -7.46
N LEU A 119 -16.20 12.11 -6.41
CA LEU A 119 -16.53 11.10 -5.41
C LEU A 119 -17.79 11.46 -4.63
N SER A 120 -18.68 10.49 -4.47
CA SER A 120 -19.81 10.67 -3.54
C SER A 120 -19.34 10.92 -2.10
N PRO A 121 -20.12 11.68 -1.30
CA PRO A 121 -19.78 11.93 0.11
C PRO A 121 -19.58 10.65 0.93
N GLU A 122 -20.38 9.62 0.66
CA GLU A 122 -20.32 8.34 1.35
C GLU A 122 -18.99 7.60 1.04
N THR A 123 -18.66 7.45 -0.24
CA THR A 123 -17.39 6.83 -0.67
C THR A 123 -16.18 7.58 -0.14
N ARG A 124 -16.21 8.93 -0.22
CA ARG A 124 -15.16 9.79 0.33
C ARG A 124 -14.97 9.56 1.83
N SER A 125 -16.06 9.38 2.59
CA SER A 125 -16.00 9.12 4.03
C SER A 125 -15.30 7.79 4.32
N VAL A 126 -15.61 6.73 3.57
CA VAL A 126 -14.96 5.41 3.70
C VAL A 126 -13.45 5.52 3.41
N ILE A 127 -13.08 6.18 2.31
CA ILE A 127 -11.66 6.40 1.95
C ILE A 127 -10.96 7.21 3.04
N THR A 128 -11.57 8.28 3.56
CA THR A 128 -10.99 9.13 4.61
C THR A 128 -10.73 8.34 5.90
N GLN A 129 -11.65 7.47 6.30
CA GLN A 129 -11.49 6.63 7.49
C GLN A 129 -10.30 5.68 7.34
N CYS A 130 -10.14 5.06 6.18
CA CYS A 130 -9.05 4.13 5.91
C CYS A 130 -7.70 4.85 5.72
N TYR A 131 -7.70 6.07 5.17
CA TYR A 131 -6.50 6.84 4.88
C TYR A 131 -5.63 7.11 6.12
N SER A 132 -6.23 7.17 7.31
CA SER A 132 -5.49 7.34 8.57
C SER A 132 -4.39 6.27 8.79
N SER A 133 -4.66 5.00 8.49
CA SER A 133 -3.67 3.91 8.59
C SER A 133 -2.70 3.92 7.40
N ILE A 134 -3.13 4.36 6.22
CA ILE A 134 -2.24 4.51 5.05
C ILE A 134 -1.16 5.54 5.36
N ARG A 135 -1.58 6.74 5.77
CA ARG A 135 -0.68 7.82 6.15
C ARG A 135 0.24 7.46 7.31
N ALA A 136 -0.29 6.78 8.33
CA ALA A 136 0.53 6.31 9.45
C ALA A 136 1.62 5.32 9.02
N GLY A 137 1.36 4.49 7.99
CA GLY A 137 2.37 3.61 7.38
C GLY A 137 3.47 4.40 6.70
N HIS A 138 3.09 5.29 5.79
CA HIS A 138 4.02 6.20 5.11
C HIS A 138 4.89 6.99 6.10
N ASP A 139 4.28 7.64 7.10
CA ASP A 139 5.02 8.47 8.05
C ASP A 139 6.00 7.64 8.91
N GLU A 140 5.65 6.40 9.27
CA GLU A 140 6.53 5.48 9.99
C GLU A 140 7.75 5.10 9.14
N TRP A 141 7.54 4.65 7.90
CA TRP A 141 8.63 4.11 7.08
C TRP A 141 9.52 5.21 6.51
N ARG A 142 8.98 6.40 6.27
CA ARG A 142 9.77 7.58 5.95
C ARG A 142 10.69 7.99 7.09
N ALA A 143 10.20 7.94 8.34
CA ALA A 143 11.03 8.21 9.51
C ALA A 143 12.09 7.12 9.71
N ALA A 144 11.74 5.85 9.51
CA ALA A 144 12.69 4.73 9.59
C ALA A 144 13.80 4.84 8.54
N HIS A 145 13.46 5.17 7.29
CA HIS A 145 14.42 5.34 6.19
C HIS A 145 15.39 6.50 6.43
N ALA A 146 14.90 7.63 6.94
CA ALA A 146 15.76 8.75 7.35
C ALA A 146 16.71 8.34 8.51
N GLY A 147 16.22 7.54 9.45
CA GLY A 147 17.00 7.03 10.59
C GLY A 147 18.15 6.13 10.17
N VAL A 148 17.94 5.20 9.22
CA VAL A 148 19.00 4.31 8.75
C VAL A 148 20.02 5.02 7.85
N THR A 149 19.58 5.99 7.05
CA THR A 149 20.46 6.78 6.18
C THR A 149 21.37 7.73 6.96
N SER A 150 20.90 8.25 8.10
CA SER A 150 21.70 9.18 8.94
C SER A 150 22.70 8.49 9.86
N ALA A 151 22.63 7.17 10.00
CA ALA A 151 23.50 6.37 10.86
C ALA A 151 24.68 5.70 10.14
N GLY A 152 24.73 5.76 8.80
CA GLY A 152 25.82 5.26 7.95
C GLY A 152 26.74 6.37 7.47
#